data_AF-A0A8W8JAG1-F1
#
_entry.id   AF-A0A8W8JAG1-F1
#
_cell.length_a   1.000
_cell.length_b   1.000
_cell.length_c   1.000
_cell.angle_alpha   90.00
_cell.angle_beta   90.00
_cell.angle_gamma   90.00
#
_symmetry.space_group_name_H-M   'P 1'
#
loop_
_entity.id
_entity.type
_entity.pdbx_description
1 polymer ?
#
loop_
_entity_poly.entity_id
_entity_poly.type
_entity_poly.pdbx_seq_one_letter_code
_entity_poly.pdbx_strand_id
1 'polypeptide(L)'
;MCPCRVKKDLSDFWARVIEMADDEDVLVRKQVLHTLCDGSPAHLEFQVVEMLEIFNRDKDAQIRRTAHKVFGVTQAGLQKTISVDTYRNKYTPDHKKGS
;
A
#
# COMPACT_ATOMS: atom_id res chain seq x y z
N MET A 1 12.45 -6.53 -16.22
CA MET A 1 11.77 -7.79 -15.85
C MET A 1 10.86 -7.45 -14.67
N CYS A 2 9.53 -7.59 -14.77
CA CYS A 2 8.60 -7.18 -13.70
C CYS A 2 8.60 -8.22 -12.57
N PRO A 3 8.80 -7.83 -11.30
CA PRO A 3 8.72 -8.72 -10.15
C PRO A 3 7.34 -9.38 -9.99
N CYS A 4 6.27 -8.75 -10.50
CA CYS A 4 4.93 -9.33 -10.61
C CYS A 4 4.88 -10.67 -11.37
N ARG A 5 5.89 -10.97 -12.19
CA ARG A 5 6.03 -12.24 -12.92
C ARG A 5 6.90 -13.26 -12.18
N VAL A 6 7.52 -12.87 -11.06
CA VAL A 6 8.39 -13.68 -10.22
C VAL A 6 7.65 -13.89 -8.90
N LYS A 7 6.84 -14.96 -8.81
CA LYS A 7 5.99 -15.29 -7.65
C LYS A 7 6.77 -15.79 -6.42
N LYS A 8 8.02 -15.38 -6.26
CA LYS A 8 8.87 -15.81 -5.15
C LYS A 8 8.74 -14.78 -4.04
N ASP A 9 8.22 -15.23 -2.91
CA ASP A 9 8.11 -14.44 -1.70
C ASP A 9 9.51 -14.24 -1.09
N LEU A 10 10.11 -13.09 -1.37
CA LEU A 10 11.45 -12.72 -0.93
C LEU A 10 11.34 -11.47 -0.05
N SER A 11 11.49 -11.64 1.26
CA SER A 11 11.29 -10.56 2.23
C SER A 11 12.19 -9.34 1.96
N ASP A 12 13.47 -9.57 1.64
CA ASP A 12 14.42 -8.49 1.33
C ASP A 12 14.02 -7.69 0.08
N PHE A 13 13.44 -8.38 -0.91
CA PHE A 13 12.96 -7.73 -2.12
C PHE A 13 11.80 -6.77 -1.80
N TRP A 14 10.82 -7.23 -1.00
CA TRP A 14 9.68 -6.41 -0.62
C TRP A 14 10.06 -5.23 0.29
N ALA A 15 11.00 -5.45 1.21
CA ALA A 15 11.55 -4.37 2.03
C ALA A 15 12.15 -3.25 1.16
N ARG A 16 12.97 -3.61 0.17
CA ARG A 16 13.54 -2.64 -0.78
C ARG A 16 12.49 -1.94 -1.62
N VAL A 17 11.46 -2.65 -2.09
CA VAL A 17 10.33 -2.05 -2.84
C VAL A 17 9.63 -0.98 -2.00
N ILE A 18 9.35 -1.27 -0.73
CA ILE A 18 8.69 -0.34 0.19
C ILE A 18 9.56 0.89 0.48
N GLU A 19 10.86 0.72 0.69
CA GLU A 19 11.80 1.83 0.92
C GLU A 19 11.83 2.85 -0.24
N MET A 20 11.54 2.41 -1.48
CA MET A 20 11.52 3.28 -2.67
C MET A 20 10.20 4.02 -2.89
N ALA A 21 9.22 3.90 -1.98
CA ALA A 21 7.90 4.52 -2.15
C ALA A 21 7.93 6.06 -2.21
N ASP A 22 8.96 6.71 -1.65
CA ASP A 22 9.14 8.18 -1.67
C ASP A 22 10.31 8.63 -2.56
N ASP A 23 10.75 7.78 -3.50
CA ASP A 23 11.84 8.13 -4.41
C ASP A 23 11.56 9.44 -5.18
N GLU A 24 12.60 10.24 -5.40
CA GLU A 24 12.45 11.53 -6.09
C GLU A 24 11.88 11.34 -7.51
N ASP A 25 12.28 10.26 -8.19
CA ASP A 25 11.84 9.91 -9.53
C ASP A 25 10.43 9.32 -9.52
N VAL A 26 9.55 9.99 -10.26
CA VAL A 26 8.16 9.56 -10.45
C VAL A 26 8.04 8.19 -11.10
N LEU A 27 8.98 7.78 -11.95
CA LEU A 27 8.96 6.48 -12.61
C LEU A 27 9.24 5.35 -11.61
N VAL A 28 10.13 5.59 -10.64
CA VAL A 28 10.40 4.65 -9.54
C VAL A 28 9.15 4.48 -8.69
N ARG A 29 8.54 5.57 -8.22
CA ARG A 29 7.31 5.50 -7.40
C ARG A 29 6.14 4.81 -8.14
N LYS A 30 5.97 5.05 -9.44
CA LYS A 30 4.98 4.34 -10.29
C LYS A 30 5.26 2.84 -10.34
N GLN A 31 6.53 2.44 -10.48
CA GLN A 31 6.92 1.04 -10.50
C GLN A 31 6.70 0.36 -9.13
N VAL A 32 6.97 1.06 -8.03
CA VAL A 32 6.67 0.57 -6.67
C VAL A 32 5.17 0.32 -6.51
N LEU A 33 4.33 1.31 -6.82
CA LEU A 33 2.88 1.16 -6.75
C LEU A 33 2.37 -0.04 -7.56
N HIS A 34 2.83 -0.19 -8.80
CA HIS A 34 2.46 -1.34 -9.64
C HIS A 34 2.92 -2.67 -9.03
N THR A 35 4.14 -2.71 -8.49
CA THR A 35 4.74 -3.93 -7.94
C THR A 35 4.02 -4.40 -6.67
N LEU A 36 3.64 -3.47 -5.79
CA LEU A 36 2.87 -3.78 -4.59
C LEU A 36 1.47 -4.29 -4.94
N CYS A 37 0.77 -3.63 -5.87
CA CYS A 37 -0.62 -3.99 -6.19
C CYS A 37 -0.76 -5.32 -6.96
N ASP A 38 0.22 -5.67 -7.81
CA ASP A 38 0.08 -6.82 -8.71
C ASP A 38 0.67 -8.13 -8.15
N GLY A 39 1.57 -8.04 -7.16
CA GLY A 39 2.42 -9.18 -6.80
C GLY A 39 2.69 -9.39 -5.32
N SER A 40 2.21 -8.52 -4.43
CA SER A 40 2.54 -8.65 -2.99
C SER A 40 1.97 -9.94 -2.40
N PRO A 41 2.74 -10.71 -1.61
CA PRO A 41 2.22 -11.83 -0.83
C PRO A 41 1.22 -11.34 0.22
N ALA A 42 0.24 -12.20 0.56
CA ALA A 42 -0.88 -11.83 1.42
C ALA A 42 -0.46 -11.31 2.81
N HIS A 43 0.68 -11.74 3.34
CA HIS A 43 1.14 -11.29 4.66
C HIS A 43 1.59 -9.82 4.67
N LEU A 44 1.79 -9.18 3.50
CA LEU A 44 2.12 -7.76 3.38
C LEU A 44 0.89 -6.87 3.18
N GLU A 45 -0.33 -7.42 3.22
CA GLU A 45 -1.56 -6.66 2.91
C GLU A 45 -1.68 -5.36 3.71
N PHE A 46 -1.27 -5.34 4.99
CA PHE A 46 -1.23 -4.13 5.80
C PHE A 46 -0.24 -3.08 5.29
N GLN A 47 0.98 -3.49 4.97
CA GLN A 47 2.01 -2.60 4.46
C GLN A 47 1.60 -2.02 3.11
N VAL A 48 0.91 -2.83 2.27
CA VAL A 48 0.33 -2.35 1.01
C VAL A 48 -0.71 -1.25 1.28
N VAL A 49 -1.59 -1.42 2.28
CA VAL A 49 -2.55 -0.37 2.65
C VAL A 49 -1.86 0.90 3.13
N GLU A 50 -0.85 0.79 4.01
CA GLU A 50 -0.06 1.94 4.46
C GLU A 50 0.60 2.68 3.28
N MET A 51 1.19 1.94 2.33
CA MET A 51 1.79 2.55 1.14
C MET A 51 0.75 3.21 0.24
N LEU A 52 -0.44 2.64 0.10
CA LEU A 52 -1.52 3.26 -0.67
C LEU A 52 -2.02 4.57 -0.03
N GLU A 53 -2.00 4.70 1.30
CA GLU A 53 -2.29 5.98 1.98
C GLU A 53 -1.24 7.04 1.66
N ILE A 54 0.04 6.67 1.60
CA ILE A 54 1.12 7.57 1.17
C ILE A 54 0.91 7.97 -0.30
N PHE A 55 0.67 7.00 -1.19
CA PHE A 55 0.47 7.28 -2.60
C PHE A 55 -0.80 8.10 -2.90
N ASN A 56 -1.82 8.03 -2.05
CA ASN A 56 -2.99 8.93 -2.13
C ASN A 56 -2.62 10.42 -1.94
N ARG A 57 -1.45 10.71 -1.36
CA ARG A 57 -0.91 12.06 -1.16
C ARG A 57 0.30 12.37 -2.07
N ASP A 58 0.63 11.49 -3.01
CA ASP A 58 1.79 11.66 -3.90
C ASP A 58 1.72 12.97 -4.70
N LYS A 59 2.88 13.58 -4.99
CA LYS A 59 3.00 14.77 -5.85
C LYS A 59 2.44 14.54 -7.27
N ASP A 60 2.54 13.33 -7.80
CA ASP A 60 2.04 12.94 -9.13
C ASP A 60 0.55 12.55 -9.10
N ALA A 61 -0.24 13.21 -9.95
CA ALA A 61 -1.69 13.01 -10.00
C ALA A 61 -2.12 11.66 -10.56
N GLN A 62 -1.28 10.96 -11.32
CA GLN A 62 -1.58 9.62 -11.82
C GLN A 62 -1.38 8.59 -10.71
N ILE A 63 -0.33 8.71 -9.91
CA ILE A 63 -0.10 7.88 -8.71
C ILE A 63 -1.31 7.99 -7.77
N ARG A 64 -1.72 9.22 -7.40
CA ARG A 64 -2.89 9.42 -6.52
C ARG A 64 -4.16 8.74 -7.04
N ARG A 65 -4.44 8.91 -8.34
CA ARG A 65 -5.63 8.30 -8.97
C ARG A 65 -5.58 6.78 -8.95
N THR A 66 -4.43 6.18 -9.20
CA THR A 66 -4.26 4.72 -9.17
C THR A 66 -4.38 4.20 -7.75
N ALA A 67 -3.71 4.84 -6.77
CA ALA A 67 -3.78 4.46 -5.37
C ALA A 67 -5.21 4.49 -4.84
N HIS A 68 -5.97 5.55 -5.14
CA HIS A 68 -7.37 5.67 -4.70
C HIS A 68 -8.25 4.53 -5.24
N LYS A 69 -8.07 4.13 -6.50
CA LYS A 69 -8.82 3.02 -7.11
C LYS A 69 -8.51 1.69 -6.45
N VAL A 70 -7.24 1.43 -6.13
CA VAL A 70 -6.81 0.16 -5.54
C VAL A 70 -7.20 0.10 -4.06
N PHE A 71 -7.06 1.21 -3.32
CA PHE A 71 -7.33 1.29 -1.89
C PHE A 71 -8.73 0.81 -1.51
N GLY A 72 -9.76 1.17 -2.29
CA GLY A 72 -11.13 0.72 -2.04
C GLY A 72 -11.30 -0.81 -2.13
N VAL A 73 -10.48 -1.49 -2.94
CA VAL A 73 -10.50 -2.95 -3.07
C VAL A 73 -9.72 -3.60 -1.93
N THR A 74 -8.51 -3.12 -1.65
CA THR A 74 -7.61 -3.68 -0.63
C THR A 74 -8.16 -3.48 0.79
N GLN A 75 -8.72 -2.30 1.10
CA GLN A 75 -9.30 -2.01 2.41
C GLN A 75 -10.52 -2.89 2.72
N ALA A 76 -11.35 -3.17 1.71
CA ALA A 76 -12.49 -4.07 1.84
C ALA A 76 -12.07 -5.55 2.03
N GLY A 77 -10.88 -5.93 1.57
CA GLY A 77 -10.27 -7.24 1.83
C GLY A 77 -9.84 -7.40 3.29
N LEU A 78 -9.12 -6.41 3.83
CA LEU A 78 -8.65 -6.36 5.21
C LEU A 78 -9.76 -6.44 6.27
N GLN A 79 -10.91 -5.80 6.02
CA GLN A 79 -12.07 -5.88 6.92
C GLN A 79 -12.69 -7.30 6.98
N LYS A 80 -12.42 -8.17 6.01
CA LYS A 80 -12.94 -9.55 5.98
C LYS A 80 -11.98 -10.55 6.63
N THR A 81 -10.69 -10.29 6.59
CA THR A 81 -9.65 -11.21 7.09
C THR A 81 -9.34 -11.03 8.57
N ILE A 82 -9.74 -9.90 9.17
CA ILE A 82 -9.43 -9.55 10.56
C ILE A 82 -10.72 -9.18 11.29
N SER A 83 -10.83 -9.60 12.56
CA SER A 83 -11.84 -9.03 13.47
C SER A 83 -11.76 -7.50 13.42
N VAL A 84 -12.88 -6.86 13.04
CA VAL A 84 -13.01 -5.42 12.77
C VAL A 84 -12.38 -4.55 13.88
N ASP A 85 -12.38 -5.04 15.13
CA ASP A 85 -11.84 -4.35 16.30
C ASP A 85 -10.32 -4.19 16.28
N THR A 86 -9.57 -5.14 15.69
CA THR A 86 -8.10 -5.08 15.64
C THR A 86 -7.61 -4.09 14.59
N TYR A 87 -8.29 -4.02 13.44
CA TYR A 87 -8.01 -3.03 12.41
C TYR A 87 -8.33 -1.61 12.91
N ARG A 88 -9.48 -1.43 13.57
CA ARG A 88 -9.94 -0.13 14.08
C ARG A 88 -9.01 0.46 15.14
N ASN A 89 -8.58 -0.33 16.13
CA ASN A 89 -7.74 0.16 17.24
C ASN A 89 -6.31 0.55 16.83
N LYS A 90 -5.78 0.03 15.71
CA LYS A 90 -4.42 0.37 15.26
C LYS A 90 -4.38 1.52 14.25
N TYR A 91 -5.41 1.71 13.43
CA TYR A 91 -5.29 2.53 12.20
C TYR A 91 -6.33 3.63 12.02
N THR A 92 -7.35 3.74 12.88
CA THR A 92 -8.14 4.99 12.99
C THR A 92 -7.63 5.78 14.18
N PRO A 93 -6.75 6.80 14.02
CA PRO A 93 -6.44 7.68 15.11
C PRO A 93 -7.74 8.39 15.48
N ASP A 94 -8.18 8.23 16.74
CA ASP A 94 -9.28 8.97 17.31
C ASP A 94 -9.15 10.42 16.86
N HIS A 95 -10.06 10.86 15.97
CA HIS A 95 -10.29 12.27 15.76
C HIS A 95 -10.92 12.75 17.05
N LYS A 96 -10.09 12.99 18.08
CA LYS A 96 -10.47 13.74 19.26
C LYS A 96 -10.92 15.09 18.72
N LYS A 97 -12.24 15.26 18.65
CA LYS A 97 -12.89 16.56 18.53
C LYS A 97 -12.37 17.37 19.71
N GLY A 98 -11.42 18.27 19.43
CA GLY A 98 -11.07 19.33 20.35
C GLY A 98 -12.31 20.18 20.60
N SER A 99 -12.65 20.35 21.87
CA SER A 99 -13.56 21.37 22.39
C SER A 99 -13.15 22.77 22.00
#